data_AF-A0A7D8YT10-F1
#
_entry.id   AF-A0A7D8YT10-F1
#
_cell.length_a   1.000
_cell.length_b   1.000
_cell.length_c   1.000
_cell.angle_alpha   90.00
_cell.angle_beta   90.00
_cell.angle_gamma   90.00
#
_symmetry.space_group_name_H-M   'P 1'
#
loop_
_entity.id
_entity.type
_entity.pdbx_description
1 polymer ?
#
loop_
_entity_poly.entity_id
_entity_poly.type
_entity_poly.pdbx_seq_one_letter_code
_entity_poly.pdbx_strand_id
1 'polypeptide(L)'
;MYHANSPYEIKTGWPDGIAWLLGLLQAGLGLTGFDAVAHMIEEIPNPEVEGPKIMIACVGIGIFTGFIFLMVLLFVAGPIDGPDGVIASTAGPLLQIFYNATGNKAGAICLLM
;
A
#
# COMPACT_ATOMS: atom_id res chain seq x y z
N MET A 1 22.00 -16.12 -23.56
CA MET A 1 22.64 -15.23 -24.53
C MET A 1 21.66 -14.10 -24.84
N TYR A 2 21.99 -12.89 -24.38
CA TYR A 2 21.50 -11.56 -24.80
C TYR A 2 20.02 -11.19 -24.64
N HIS A 3 19.63 -10.72 -23.46
CA HIS A 3 18.68 -9.60 -23.30
C HIS A 3 19.28 -8.74 -22.17
N ALA A 4 20.18 -7.81 -22.51
CA ALA A 4 19.88 -6.39 -22.73
C ALA A 4 19.36 -5.72 -21.44
N ASN A 5 20.32 -5.16 -20.68
CA ASN A 5 20.13 -4.27 -19.55
C ASN A 5 19.17 -3.14 -19.93
N SER A 6 17.90 -3.35 -19.64
CA SER A 6 16.90 -2.31 -19.67
C SER A 6 16.71 -1.81 -18.24
N PRO A 7 16.60 -0.50 -17.98
CA PRO A 7 16.42 0.03 -16.62
C PRO A 7 15.10 -0.38 -15.94
N TYR A 8 14.29 -1.26 -16.55
CA TYR A 8 13.00 -1.74 -16.06
C TYR A 8 12.95 -3.28 -15.89
N GLU A 9 14.10 -3.94 -15.73
CA GLU A 9 14.16 -5.39 -15.55
C GLU A 9 13.70 -5.84 -14.15
N ILE A 10 12.76 -6.79 -14.09
CA ILE A 10 12.26 -7.36 -12.83
C ILE A 10 13.26 -8.38 -12.30
N LYS A 11 13.91 -8.04 -11.18
CA LYS A 11 14.98 -8.84 -10.54
C LYS A 11 14.53 -10.20 -10.01
N THR A 12 13.23 -10.49 -9.96
CA THR A 12 12.69 -11.75 -9.44
C THR A 12 12.73 -12.89 -10.45
N GLY A 13 12.91 -12.61 -11.75
CA GLY A 13 12.89 -13.60 -12.83
C GLY A 13 11.49 -14.06 -13.26
N TRP A 14 10.43 -13.41 -12.76
CA TRP A 14 9.05 -13.66 -13.15
C TRP A 14 8.65 -12.78 -14.34
N PRO A 15 7.73 -13.24 -15.21
CA PRO A 15 7.14 -12.40 -16.25
C PRO A 15 6.55 -11.10 -15.67
N ASP A 16 6.74 -9.99 -16.40
CA ASP A 16 6.37 -8.65 -15.94
C ASP A 16 4.93 -8.53 -15.41
N GLY A 17 3.99 -9.19 -16.10
CA GLY A 17 2.59 -9.21 -15.69
C GLY A 17 2.37 -9.84 -14.32
N ILE A 18 3.11 -10.90 -13.96
CA ILE A 18 2.94 -11.57 -12.66
C ILE A 18 3.51 -10.70 -11.55
N ALA A 19 4.68 -10.09 -11.77
CA ALA A 19 5.26 -9.19 -10.78
C ALA A 19 4.37 -7.96 -10.52
N TRP A 20 3.72 -7.42 -11.55
CA TRP A 20 2.74 -6.34 -11.38
C TRP A 20 1.51 -6.79 -10.58
N LEU A 21 0.96 -7.97 -10.89
CA LEU A 21 -0.16 -8.55 -10.13
C LEU A 21 0.20 -8.83 -8.67
N LEU A 22 1.43 -9.28 -8.39
CA LEU A 22 1.93 -9.47 -7.02
C LEU A 22 2.06 -8.13 -6.27
N GLY A 23 2.44 -7.05 -6.95
CA GLY A 23 2.41 -5.71 -6.37
C GLY A 23 0.99 -5.25 -6.03
N LEU A 24 0.02 -5.51 -6.91
CA LEU A 24 -1.39 -5.21 -6.65
C LEU A 24 -2.02 -6.07 -5.56
N LEU A 25 -1.58 -7.32 -5.41
CA LEU A 25 -2.09 -8.23 -4.38
C LEU A 25 -1.99 -7.63 -2.98
N GLN A 26 -0.87 -6.94 -2.69
CA GLN A 26 -0.65 -6.28 -1.40
C GLN A 26 -1.69 -5.17 -1.13
N ALA A 27 -2.12 -4.45 -2.17
CA ALA A 27 -3.17 -3.45 -2.03
C ALA A 27 -4.53 -4.09 -1.73
N GLY A 28 -4.81 -5.28 -2.28
CA GLY A 28 -6.01 -6.06 -1.99
C GLY A 28 -6.10 -6.52 -0.53
N LEU A 29 -4.98 -6.89 0.08
CA LEU A 29 -4.92 -7.22 1.51
C LEU A 29 -5.27 -6.02 2.40
N GLY A 30 -4.98 -4.79 1.95
CA GLY A 30 -5.34 -3.57 2.68
C GLY A 30 -6.85 -3.31 2.76
N LEU A 31 -7.66 -4.01 1.97
CA LEU A 31 -9.12 -3.87 1.95
C LEU A 31 -9.85 -4.99 2.70
N THR A 32 -9.11 -5.91 3.33
CA THR A 32 -9.68 -6.95 4.20
C THR A 32 -10.03 -6.32 5.56
N GLY A 33 -11.27 -6.49 6.02
CA GLY A 33 -11.76 -5.88 7.27
C GLY A 33 -13.23 -5.44 7.23
N PHE A 34 -13.87 -5.54 6.06
CA PHE A 34 -15.32 -5.33 5.93
C PHE A 34 -16.16 -6.39 6.67
N ASP A 35 -15.59 -7.54 7.00
CA ASP A 35 -16.23 -8.64 7.74
C ASP A 35 -16.40 -8.33 9.24
N ALA A 36 -15.68 -7.35 9.78
CA ALA A 36 -15.88 -6.86 11.14
C ALA A 36 -17.35 -6.45 11.42
N VAL A 37 -18.06 -5.97 10.39
CA VAL A 37 -19.48 -5.62 10.46
C VAL A 37 -20.34 -6.86 10.76
N ALA A 38 -19.97 -8.02 10.23
CA ALA A 38 -20.68 -9.28 10.50
C ALA A 38 -20.49 -9.76 11.94
N HIS A 39 -19.34 -9.47 12.55
CA HIS A 39 -19.07 -9.81 13.95
C HIS A 39 -19.83 -8.94 14.96
N MET A 40 -20.24 -7.73 14.56
CA MET A 40 -21.00 -6.80 15.40
C MET A 40 -22.46 -6.68 14.95
N ILE A 41 -22.97 -7.70 14.25
CA ILE A 41 -24.30 -7.66 13.63
C ILE A 41 -25.44 -7.47 14.64
N GLU A 42 -25.25 -7.91 15.88
CA GLU A 42 -26.22 -7.82 16.97
C GLU A 42 -26.46 -6.37 17.45
N GLU A 43 -25.48 -5.47 17.26
CA GLU A 43 -25.56 -4.07 17.67
C GLU A 43 -26.15 -3.17 16.56
N ILE A 44 -26.36 -3.73 15.36
CA ILE A 44 -26.81 -2.97 14.18
C ILE A 44 -28.34 -3.00 14.10
N PRO A 45 -29.01 -1.84 14.07
CA PRO A 45 -30.45 -1.80 13.82
C PRO A 45 -30.76 -2.21 12.37
N ASN A 46 -31.64 -3.20 12.19
CA ASN A 46 -32.00 -3.79 10.89
C ASN A 46 -30.79 -4.34 10.09
N PRO A 47 -30.12 -5.39 10.61
CA PRO A 47 -28.87 -5.90 10.05
C PRO A 47 -29.00 -6.44 8.61
N GLU A 48 -30.18 -6.92 8.21
CA GLU A 48 -30.45 -7.45 6.86
C GLU A 48 -30.27 -6.40 5.76
N VAL A 49 -30.54 -5.12 6.07
CA VAL A 49 -30.46 -4.02 5.11
C VAL A 49 -29.24 -3.14 5.36
N GLU A 50 -28.95 -2.82 6.63
CA GLU A 50 -27.86 -1.92 6.98
C GLU A 50 -26.50 -2.61 6.99
N GLY A 51 -26.43 -3.90 7.32
CA GLY A 51 -25.18 -4.68 7.32
C GLY A 51 -24.47 -4.65 5.96
N PRO A 52 -25.12 -5.06 4.85
CA PRO A 52 -24.52 -5.01 3.51
C PRO A 52 -24.10 -3.61 3.08
N LYS A 53 -24.86 -2.56 3.44
CA LYS A 53 -24.52 -1.18 3.12
C LYS A 53 -23.25 -0.73 3.83
N ILE A 54 -23.13 -1.05 5.13
CA ILE A 54 -21.94 -0.69 5.92
C ILE A 54 -20.71 -1.42 5.37
N MET A 55 -20.82 -2.69 4.99
CA MET A 55 -19.71 -3.42 4.37
C MET A 55 -19.20 -2.74 3.10
N ILE A 56 -20.11 -2.34 2.20
CA ILE A 56 -19.75 -1.62 0.97
C ILE A 56 -19.16 -0.24 1.28
N ALA A 57 -19.72 0.47 2.27
CA ALA A 57 -19.20 1.77 2.70
C ALA A 57 -17.78 1.66 3.28
N CYS A 58 -17.49 0.64 4.09
CA CYS A 58 -16.15 0.38 4.62
C CYS A 58 -15.12 0.18 3.49
N VAL A 59 -15.47 -0.63 2.48
CA VAL A 59 -14.61 -0.83 1.31
C VAL A 59 -14.42 0.47 0.53
N GLY A 60 -15.49 1.23 0.30
CA GLY A 60 -15.43 2.51 -0.41
C GLY A 60 -14.53 3.54 0.29
N ILE A 61 -14.66 3.67 1.61
CA ILE A 61 -13.80 4.54 2.43
C ILE A 61 -12.35 4.07 2.35
N GLY A 62 -12.09 2.76 2.49
CA GLY A 62 -10.75 2.18 2.41
C GLY A 62 -10.07 2.40 1.05
N ILE A 63 -10.81 2.26 -0.05
CA ILE A 63 -10.29 2.55 -1.40
C ILE A 63 -9.94 4.04 -1.51
N PHE A 64 -10.82 4.93 -1.05
CA PHE A 64 -10.60 6.38 -1.20
C PHE A 64 -9.42 6.87 -0.37
N THR A 65 -9.37 6.52 0.92
CA THR A 65 -8.28 6.93 1.81
C THR A 65 -6.96 6.28 1.41
N GLY A 66 -6.97 5.00 1.06
CA GLY A 66 -5.80 4.27 0.56
C GLY A 66 -5.27 4.84 -0.76
N PHE A 67 -6.15 5.19 -1.70
CA PHE A 67 -5.75 5.81 -2.96
C PHE A 67 -5.08 7.16 -2.76
N ILE A 68 -5.66 8.04 -1.95
CA ILE A 68 -5.07 9.35 -1.63
C ILE A 68 -3.71 9.17 -0.95
N PHE A 69 -3.63 8.27 0.03
CA PHE A 69 -2.40 7.99 0.75
C PHE A 69 -1.29 7.49 -0.18
N LEU A 70 -1.57 6.50 -1.03
CA LEU A 70 -0.61 5.97 -2.00
C LEU A 70 -0.17 7.03 -3.02
N MET A 71 -1.09 7.88 -3.49
CA MET A 71 -0.75 8.98 -4.40
C MET A 71 0.25 9.94 -3.75
N VAL A 72 0.02 10.35 -2.50
CA VAL A 72 0.96 11.22 -1.78
C VAL A 72 2.31 10.55 -1.60
N LEU A 73 2.35 9.28 -1.20
CA LEU A 73 3.61 8.55 -1.06
C LEU A 73 4.40 8.46 -2.37
N LEU A 74 3.73 8.22 -3.50
CA LEU A 74 4.40 8.14 -4.81
C LEU A 74 5.03 9.48 -5.23
N PHE A 75 4.40 10.61 -4.91
CA PHE A 75 5.00 11.92 -5.19
C PHE A 75 6.19 12.26 -4.28
N VAL A 76 6.23 11.70 -3.08
CA VAL A 76 7.23 12.01 -2.05
C VAL A 76 8.39 10.99 -2.02
N ALA A 77 8.18 9.79 -2.55
CA ALA A 77 9.10 8.67 -2.46
C ALA A 77 10.52 8.98 -2.98
N GLY A 78 10.66 9.84 -3.99
CA GLY A 78 11.96 10.13 -4.59
C GLY A 78 12.48 8.95 -5.43
N PRO A 79 13.81 8.79 -5.59
CA PRO A 79 14.40 7.75 -6.44
C PRO A 79 14.04 6.34 -5.96
N ILE A 80 13.54 5.49 -6.87
CA ILE A 80 13.17 4.11 -6.54
C ILE A 80 14.42 3.20 -6.47
N ASP A 81 15.35 3.39 -7.41
CA ASP A 81 16.60 2.64 -7.55
C ASP A 81 17.84 3.49 -7.21
N GLY A 82 18.92 2.84 -6.78
CA GLY A 82 20.21 3.46 -6.45
C GLY A 82 20.60 3.37 -4.96
N PRO A 83 21.75 3.95 -4.56
CA PRO A 83 22.23 3.95 -3.16
C PRO A 83 21.27 4.66 -2.20
N ASP A 84 20.59 5.70 -2.69
CA ASP A 84 19.56 6.46 -1.97
C ASP A 84 18.13 6.02 -2.34
N GLY A 85 18.01 4.88 -3.05
CA GLY A 85 16.76 4.37 -3.55
C GLY A 85 15.88 3.75 -2.46
N VAL A 86 14.57 3.95 -2.55
CA VAL A 86 13.60 3.47 -1.55
C VAL A 86 13.67 1.93 -1.35
N ILE A 87 13.95 1.18 -2.42
CA ILE A 87 14.02 -0.29 -2.39
C ILE A 87 15.33 -0.78 -1.73
N ALA A 88 16.39 0.03 -1.77
CA ALA A 88 17.69 -0.33 -1.19
C ALA A 88 17.78 -0.06 0.33
N SER A 89 16.78 0.60 0.92
CA SER A 89 16.82 1.00 2.32
C SER A 89 16.66 -0.19 3.28
N THR A 90 17.66 -0.40 4.13
CA THR A 90 17.69 -1.48 5.14
C THR A 90 16.60 -1.36 6.20
N ALA A 91 16.09 -0.14 6.42
CA ALA A 91 15.05 0.13 7.40
C ALA A 91 13.63 -0.01 6.83
N GLY A 92 13.51 -0.35 5.55
CA GLY A 92 12.26 -0.57 4.85
C GLY A 92 11.82 0.63 3.99
N PRO A 93 11.08 0.37 2.91
CA PRO A 93 10.74 1.39 1.91
C PRO A 93 9.85 2.50 2.48
N LEU A 94 8.88 2.18 3.34
CA LEU A 94 7.97 3.18 3.90
C LEU A 94 8.68 4.22 4.77
N LEU A 95 9.63 3.77 5.62
CA LEU A 95 10.40 4.69 6.48
C LEU A 95 11.28 5.62 5.65
N GLN A 96 11.87 5.12 4.56
CA GLN A 96 12.67 5.94 3.66
C GLN A 96 11.81 7.03 2.99
N ILE A 97 10.58 6.70 2.57
CA ILE A 97 9.65 7.69 1.99
C ILE A 97 9.31 8.76 3.03
N PHE A 98 9.01 8.38 4.27
CA PHE A 98 8.73 9.36 5.34
C PHE A 98 9.95 10.21 5.70
N TYR A 99 11.16 9.65 5.65
CA TYR A 99 12.38 10.41 5.82
C TYR A 99 12.60 11.40 4.67
N ASN A 100 12.35 10.98 3.43
CA ASN A 100 12.39 11.86 2.26
C ASN A 100 11.36 12.99 2.36
N ALA A 101 10.20 12.73 2.97
CA ALA A 101 9.16 13.73 3.24
C ALA A 101 9.54 14.75 4.31
N THR A 102 10.11 14.28 5.42
CA THR A 102 10.27 15.07 6.65
C THR A 102 11.66 15.66 6.82
N GLY A 103 12.69 15.09 6.19
CA GLY A 103 14.09 15.45 6.41
C GLY A 103 14.58 15.20 7.84
N ASN A 104 13.78 14.54 8.68
CA ASN A 104 14.07 14.33 10.10
C ASN A 104 13.78 12.87 10.50
N LYS A 105 14.79 12.20 11.03
CA LYS A 105 14.70 10.81 11.49
C LYS A 105 13.63 10.60 12.57
N ALA A 106 13.51 11.54 13.52
CA ALA A 106 12.50 11.44 14.57
C ALA A 106 11.08 11.59 14.03
N GLY A 107 10.88 12.52 13.07
CA GLY A 107 9.58 12.72 12.41
C GLY A 107 9.17 11.51 11.57
N ALA A 108 10.11 10.94 10.82
CA ALA A 108 9.87 9.74 10.02
C ALA A 108 9.50 8.51 10.87
N ILE A 109 10.18 8.31 12.01
CA ILE A 109 9.85 7.22 12.95
C ILE A 109 8.47 7.43 13.58
N CYS A 110 8.15 8.67 13.97
CA CYS A 110 6.84 9.01 14.55
C CYS A 110 5.68 8.74 13.58
N LEU A 111 5.87 8.98 12.28
CA LEU A 111 4.86 8.69 11.25
C LEU A 111 4.75 7.19 10.91
N LEU A 112 5.77 6.40 11.25
CA LEU A 112 5.78 4.96 11.01
C LEU A 112 5.14 4.17 12.16
N MET A 113 5.29 4.64 13.41
CA MET A 113 4.75 3.99 14.62
C MET A 113 3.26 4.26 14.79
#